data_AF-E0VBF8-F1
#
_entry.id   AF-E0VBF8-F1
#
_cell.length_a   1.000
_cell.length_b   1.000
_cell.length_c   1.000
_cell.angle_alpha   90.00
_cell.angle_beta   90.00
_cell.angle_gamma   90.00
#
_symmetry.space_group_name_H-M   'P 1'
#
loop_
_entity.id
_entity.type
_entity.pdbx_description
1 polymer ?
#
loop_
_entity_poly.entity_id
_entity_poly.type
_entity_poly.pdbx_seq_one_letter_code
_entity_poly.pdbx_strand_id
1 'polypeptide(L)'
;MKNFQCLAYNTGLEMTTTCPNECICLSQTQVMCNTGGLTEMPLKMIPSTVEYLSLAKNAFAVIKSDAFKGLRNIRKLTLDGNNITTIKPFAFRGLPKLRELSIQHTPLTTISQFSFAGLQNITSILLGHNKIEIIEGYSFAGTSNVRLILLNNNPVHKVESRAFSGLRNVDHLIFPNGVKNLESDAFSELDYVGILKLAFMDLQGLKPYTFRGLSHVQLLAITDSDLGIIESKAFEGMTHIGSKSNNVRVIRFHGNHLLETPRKDAILIQNVETLSINKNHFPCDCHLEILLSSSFINSTVDFRQNNYCISPLDLNGKPISYIQLDNIGKCTSEILNSKETIHAFQNNFSFKKSNEKIFLIYLVFLLCIR
;
A
#
# COMPACT_ATOMS: atom_id res chain seq x y z
N MET A 1 40.92 39.39 8.43
CA MET A 1 40.23 40.62 8.83
C MET A 1 38.89 40.25 9.45
N LYS A 2 38.74 40.59 10.75
CA LYS A 2 37.54 40.65 11.59
C LYS A 2 36.70 39.39 11.80
N ASN A 3 37.13 38.63 12.82
CA ASN A 3 36.29 37.88 13.75
C ASN A 3 35.18 38.77 14.33
N PHE A 4 33.94 38.30 14.36
CA PHE A 4 32.93 38.80 15.27
C PHE A 4 32.82 37.83 16.46
N GLN A 5 33.46 38.20 17.57
CA GLN A 5 33.18 37.65 18.90
C GLN A 5 31.86 38.24 19.39
N CYS A 6 30.87 37.39 19.68
CA CYS A 6 29.76 37.79 20.53
C CYS A 6 30.23 37.81 21.98
N LEU A 7 30.11 38.98 22.60
CA LEU A 7 30.46 39.27 23.99
C LEU A 7 29.56 38.49 24.95
N ALA A 8 30.16 37.76 25.88
CA ALA A 8 29.48 37.21 27.05
C ALA A 8 29.30 38.33 28.09
N TYR A 9 28.05 38.60 28.48
CA TYR A 9 27.74 39.34 29.70
C TYR A 9 27.31 38.34 30.77
N ASN A 10 27.98 38.39 31.91
CA ASN A 10 27.83 37.48 33.03
C ASN A 10 26.87 38.12 34.04
N THR A 11 25.63 37.62 34.13
CA THR A 11 24.73 37.82 35.28
C THR A 11 24.08 36.48 35.58
N GLY A 12 24.09 36.10 36.87
CA GLY A 12 23.73 34.76 37.35
C GLY A 12 22.31 34.30 36.99
N LEU A 13 22.19 32.96 36.95
CA LEU A 13 21.07 32.13 36.50
C LEU A 13 20.84 32.09 34.98
N GLU A 14 21.49 31.14 34.31
CA GLU A 14 20.93 30.47 33.13
C GLU A 14 21.77 29.22 32.79
N MET A 15 21.14 28.03 32.81
CA MET A 15 21.71 26.89 32.08
C MET A 15 21.60 27.24 30.59
N THR A 16 22.65 27.86 30.06
CA THR A 16 22.79 28.15 28.63
C THR A 16 22.87 26.80 27.91
N THR A 17 21.74 26.30 27.41
CA THR A 17 21.75 25.19 26.44
C THR A 17 22.37 25.73 25.16
N THR A 18 23.70 25.74 25.15
CA THR A 18 24.52 26.13 24.00
C THR A 18 24.22 25.18 22.86
N CYS A 19 24.12 25.73 21.64
CA CYS A 19 23.98 24.94 20.43
C CYS A 19 25.04 23.83 20.40
N PRO A 20 24.68 22.56 20.11
CA PRO A 20 25.68 21.50 19.98
C PRO A 20 26.72 21.85 18.92
N ASN A 21 27.98 21.49 19.14
CA ASN A 21 29.08 21.83 18.23
C ASN A 21 28.90 21.23 16.83
N GLU A 22 28.25 20.08 16.76
CA GLU A 22 27.95 19.34 15.53
C GLU A 22 26.62 19.80 14.89
N CYS A 23 26.03 20.89 15.38
CA CYS A 23 24.75 21.41 14.91
C CYS A 23 24.83 22.91 14.63
N ILE A 24 23.92 23.36 13.77
CA ILE A 24 23.67 24.77 13.48
C ILE A 24 22.30 25.11 14.05
N CYS A 25 22.25 26.02 15.02
CA CYS A 25 21.01 26.53 15.60
C CYS A 25 20.64 27.83 14.90
N LEU A 26 19.65 27.76 14.03
CA LEU A 26 19.14 28.93 13.29
C LEU A 26 18.30 29.84 14.19
N SER A 27 17.67 29.24 15.22
CA SER A 27 16.93 29.94 16.27
C SER A 27 16.89 29.08 17.53
N GLN A 28 16.24 29.58 18.59
CA GLN A 28 15.98 28.79 19.82
C GLN A 28 15.05 27.58 19.58
N THR A 29 14.36 27.54 18.44
CA THR A 29 13.40 26.48 18.09
C THR A 29 13.80 25.66 16.88
N GLN A 30 14.83 26.07 16.13
CA GLN A 30 15.26 25.43 14.89
C GLN A 30 16.73 25.02 14.94
N VAL A 31 16.98 23.72 14.86
CA VAL A 31 18.31 23.12 14.95
C VAL A 31 18.54 22.15 13.78
N MET A 32 19.70 22.26 13.15
CA MET A 32 20.11 21.44 12.01
C MET A 32 21.48 20.80 12.26
N CYS A 33 21.54 19.48 12.37
CA CYS A 33 22.77 18.72 12.58
C CYS A 33 23.05 17.86 11.34
N ASN A 34 23.25 18.49 10.19
CA ASN A 34 23.43 17.81 8.91
C ASN A 34 24.92 17.79 8.52
N THR A 35 25.78 17.21 9.36
CA THR A 35 27.25 17.32 9.20
C THR A 35 27.84 16.26 8.28
N GLY A 36 27.10 15.19 7.94
CA GLY A 36 27.64 14.07 7.16
C GLY A 36 28.34 13.01 7.99
N GLY A 37 28.75 13.32 9.22
CA GLY A 37 29.66 12.48 10.00
C GLY A 37 29.07 11.88 11.28
N LEU A 38 27.82 12.22 11.65
CA LEU A 38 27.25 11.72 12.90
C LEU A 38 26.87 10.24 12.79
N THR A 39 27.43 9.41 13.66
CA THR A 39 27.07 7.99 13.81
C THR A 39 26.01 7.78 14.90
N GLU A 40 25.93 8.69 15.87
CA GLU A 40 24.92 8.71 16.93
C GLU A 40 24.19 10.05 16.99
N MET A 41 22.89 10.00 17.32
CA MET A 41 22.07 11.21 17.41
C MET A 41 22.41 12.01 18.69
N PRO A 42 22.80 13.29 18.61
CA PRO A 42 23.25 14.09 19.77
C PRO A 42 22.09 14.61 20.64
N LEU A 43 21.07 13.79 20.90
CA LEU A 43 19.77 14.21 21.46
C LEU A 43 19.85 14.81 22.87
N LYS A 44 20.87 14.46 23.66
CA LYS A 44 21.09 15.00 25.01
C LYS A 44 21.48 16.48 25.01
N MET A 45 22.11 16.94 23.92
CA MET A 45 22.61 18.31 23.79
C MET A 45 21.62 19.21 23.07
N ILE A 46 20.56 18.64 22.47
CA ILE A 46 19.52 19.40 21.79
C ILE A 46 18.65 20.13 22.83
N PRO A 47 18.45 21.46 22.71
CA PRO A 47 17.59 22.19 23.64
C PRO A 47 16.15 21.65 23.64
N SER A 48 15.53 21.60 24.82
CA SER A 48 14.14 21.10 24.96
C SER A 48 13.08 22.02 24.34
N THR A 49 13.46 23.25 23.97
CA THR A 49 12.64 24.25 23.28
C THR A 49 12.50 23.99 21.78
N VAL A 50 13.30 23.08 21.21
CA VAL A 50 13.33 22.82 19.77
C VAL A 50 11.99 22.34 19.25
N GLU A 51 11.51 23.02 18.20
CA GLU A 51 10.30 22.67 17.45
C GLU A 51 10.64 22.05 16.08
N TYR A 52 11.76 22.43 15.48
CA TYR A 52 12.21 21.97 14.16
C TYR A 52 13.61 21.37 14.27
N LEU A 53 13.72 20.05 14.12
CA LEU A 53 14.98 19.33 14.21
C LEU A 53 15.29 18.63 12.89
N SER A 54 16.41 19.00 12.27
CA SER A 54 16.97 18.29 11.13
C SER A 54 18.19 17.50 11.58
N LEU A 55 18.17 16.20 11.33
CA LEU A 55 19.23 15.22 11.55
C LEU A 55 19.58 14.52 10.22
N ALA A 56 19.32 15.18 9.10
CA ALA A 56 19.45 14.64 7.76
C ALA A 56 20.91 14.49 7.33
N LYS A 57 21.17 13.61 6.36
CA LYS A 57 22.49 13.39 5.76
C LYS A 57 23.57 13.07 6.80
N ASN A 58 23.33 12.08 7.66
CA ASN A 58 24.33 11.50 8.55
C ASN A 58 24.38 9.97 8.35
N ALA A 59 24.94 9.23 9.31
CA ALA A 59 25.14 7.77 9.22
C ALA A 59 24.32 6.97 10.25
N PHE A 60 23.15 7.47 10.67
CA PHE A 60 22.33 6.77 11.67
C PHE A 60 21.77 5.47 11.09
N ALA A 61 22.09 4.34 11.72
CA ALA A 61 21.63 3.02 11.27
C ALA A 61 20.29 2.59 11.90
N VAL A 62 20.08 2.92 13.16
CA VAL A 62 18.93 2.43 13.95
C VAL A 62 18.31 3.57 14.74
N ILE A 63 16.98 3.71 14.66
CA ILE A 63 16.21 4.55 15.59
C ILE A 63 15.74 3.69 16.75
N LYS A 64 16.29 3.93 17.94
CA LYS A 64 15.98 3.19 19.17
C LYS A 64 14.58 3.57 19.69
N SER A 65 13.96 2.68 20.48
CA SER A 65 12.74 2.97 21.22
C SER A 65 12.94 4.21 22.10
N ASP A 66 11.94 5.09 22.16
CA ASP A 66 12.00 6.33 22.94
C ASP A 66 13.20 7.25 22.61
N ALA A 67 13.78 7.16 21.41
CA ALA A 67 15.01 7.88 21.07
C ALA A 67 14.90 9.37 21.38
N PHE A 68 13.77 10.00 21.05
CA PHE A 68 13.54 11.44 21.19
C PHE A 68 12.86 11.84 22.50
N LYS A 69 12.87 10.97 23.51
CA LYS A 69 12.25 11.25 24.82
C LYS A 69 12.85 12.52 25.43
N GLY A 70 11.97 13.44 25.83
CA GLY A 70 12.35 14.73 26.42
C GLY A 70 12.24 15.91 25.45
N LEU A 71 12.27 15.68 24.14
CA LEU A 71 12.13 16.73 23.12
C LEU A 71 10.64 16.99 22.79
N ARG A 72 9.87 17.33 23.83
CA ARG A 72 8.39 17.36 23.79
C ARG A 72 7.80 18.44 22.88
N ASN A 73 8.60 19.43 22.48
CA ASN A 73 8.18 20.56 21.65
C ASN A 73 8.35 20.34 20.15
N ILE A 74 9.01 19.26 19.72
CA ILE A 74 9.23 19.00 18.29
C ILE A 74 7.90 18.91 17.55
N ARG A 75 7.79 19.69 16.49
CA ARG A 75 6.71 19.72 15.50
C ARG A 75 7.14 19.11 14.17
N LYS A 76 8.41 19.25 13.79
CA LYS A 76 8.99 18.70 12.56
C LYS A 76 10.32 18.01 12.84
N LEU A 77 10.42 16.77 12.40
CA LEU A 77 11.63 15.95 12.50
C LEU A 77 12.01 15.41 11.13
N THR A 78 13.24 15.72 10.68
CA THR A 78 13.77 15.25 9.40
C THR A 78 14.99 14.36 9.66
N LEU A 79 14.95 13.13 9.15
CA LEU A 79 15.99 12.10 9.24
C LEU A 79 16.41 11.60 7.85
N ASP A 80 16.14 12.38 6.81
CA ASP A 80 16.37 12.00 5.42
C ASP A 80 17.84 11.77 5.10
N GLY A 81 18.13 10.88 4.15
CA GLY A 81 19.48 10.64 3.65
C GLY A 81 20.44 10.06 4.71
N ASN A 82 19.90 9.39 5.72
CA ASN A 82 20.67 8.58 6.67
C ASN A 82 20.79 7.12 6.21
N ASN A 83 21.60 6.32 6.90
CA ASN A 83 21.71 4.89 6.66
C ASN A 83 20.70 4.05 7.48
N ILE A 84 19.49 4.57 7.71
CA ILE A 84 18.51 3.95 8.62
C ILE A 84 18.00 2.67 8.00
N THR A 85 18.31 1.53 8.62
CA THR A 85 17.82 0.20 8.23
C THR A 85 16.72 -0.31 9.16
N THR A 86 16.62 0.24 10.39
CA THR A 86 15.67 -0.26 11.40
C THR A 86 15.09 0.88 12.23
N ILE A 87 13.77 0.86 12.39
CA ILE A 87 13.03 1.66 13.37
C ILE A 87 12.51 0.70 14.42
N LYS A 88 12.90 0.89 15.68
CA LYS A 88 12.42 0.03 16.77
C LYS A 88 10.98 0.41 17.18
N PRO A 89 10.21 -0.52 17.77
CA PRO A 89 8.89 -0.22 18.31
C PRO A 89 8.91 1.01 19.23
N PHE A 90 7.92 1.89 19.08
CA PHE A 90 7.77 3.12 19.88
C PHE A 90 8.97 4.09 19.78
N ALA A 91 9.71 4.07 18.66
CA ALA A 91 10.87 4.94 18.44
C ALA A 91 10.61 6.44 18.68
N PHE A 92 9.42 6.91 18.30
CA PHE A 92 9.03 8.32 18.38
C PHE A 92 8.09 8.64 19.55
N ARG A 93 7.95 7.71 20.50
CA ARG A 93 7.13 7.93 21.70
C ARG A 93 7.70 9.09 22.52
N GLY A 94 6.80 9.92 23.04
CA GLY A 94 7.18 11.12 23.81
C GLY A 94 7.27 12.41 22.98
N LEU A 95 6.86 12.39 21.70
CA LEU A 95 6.75 13.56 20.83
C LEU A 95 5.27 14.01 20.63
N PRO A 96 4.62 14.59 21.65
CA PRO A 96 3.19 14.88 21.61
C PRO A 96 2.80 16.00 20.64
N LYS A 97 3.75 16.84 20.22
CA LYS A 97 3.49 17.96 19.29
C LYS A 97 3.92 17.67 17.85
N LEU A 98 4.47 16.49 17.57
CA LEU A 98 4.99 16.17 16.24
C LEU A 98 3.87 16.20 15.21
N ARG A 99 4.09 16.95 14.13
CA ARG A 99 3.17 17.11 12.99
C ARG A 99 3.75 16.50 11.73
N GLU A 100 5.05 16.65 11.50
CA GLU A 100 5.71 16.13 10.29
C GLU A 100 6.93 15.30 10.66
N LEU A 101 6.99 14.09 10.10
CA LEU A 101 8.12 13.17 10.20
C LEU A 101 8.55 12.77 8.79
N SER A 102 9.83 13.00 8.49
CA SER A 102 10.43 12.59 7.21
C SER A 102 11.61 11.64 7.45
N ILE A 103 11.54 10.47 6.83
CA ILE A 103 12.58 9.44 6.79
C ILE A 103 12.65 8.94 5.34
N GLN A 104 13.20 9.76 4.46
CA GLN A 104 13.30 9.47 3.03
C GLN A 104 14.74 9.20 2.61
N HIS A 105 14.92 8.50 1.50
CA HIS A 105 16.26 8.19 0.97
C HIS A 105 17.13 7.44 1.99
N THR A 106 16.55 6.46 2.69
CA THR A 106 17.25 5.57 3.62
C THR A 106 17.05 4.10 3.21
N PRO A 107 17.95 3.17 3.55
CA PRO A 107 17.79 1.76 3.21
C PRO A 107 16.83 1.03 4.18
N LEU A 108 15.76 1.68 4.62
CA LEU A 108 14.77 1.09 5.51
C LEU A 108 14.03 -0.03 4.78
N THR A 109 14.11 -1.26 5.28
CA THR A 109 13.56 -2.46 4.63
C THR A 109 12.15 -2.83 5.10
N THR A 110 11.79 -2.46 6.33
CA THR A 110 10.53 -2.89 6.94
C THR A 110 9.94 -1.76 7.75
N ILE A 111 8.64 -1.53 7.61
CA ILE A 111 7.89 -0.79 8.64
C ILE A 111 7.44 -1.83 9.66
N SER A 112 8.18 -1.93 10.75
CA SER A 112 7.92 -2.93 11.77
C SER A 112 6.74 -2.54 12.66
N GLN A 113 6.15 -3.54 13.30
CA GLN A 113 5.06 -3.38 14.25
C GLN A 113 5.40 -2.30 15.29
N PHE A 114 4.44 -1.37 15.49
CA PHE A 114 4.54 -0.23 16.40
C PHE A 114 5.69 0.78 16.12
N SER A 115 6.33 0.77 14.95
CA SER A 115 7.41 1.73 14.61
C SER A 115 6.97 3.18 14.74
N PHE A 116 5.73 3.49 14.34
CA PHE A 116 5.14 4.84 14.40
C PHE A 116 4.07 4.97 15.49
N ALA A 117 3.98 4.01 16.41
CA ALA A 117 2.88 3.97 17.36
C ALA A 117 2.87 5.17 18.33
N GLY A 118 1.66 5.63 18.67
CA GLY A 118 1.42 6.66 19.68
C GLY A 118 1.68 8.10 19.24
N LEU A 119 1.96 8.34 17.95
CA LEU A 119 2.05 9.68 17.37
C LEU A 119 0.66 10.30 17.18
N GLN A 120 0.01 10.71 18.27
CA GLN A 120 -1.39 11.16 18.25
C GLN A 120 -1.64 12.41 17.40
N ASN A 121 -0.64 13.30 17.27
CA ASN A 121 -0.80 14.60 16.60
C ASN A 121 -0.13 14.69 15.22
N ILE A 122 0.52 13.61 14.77
CA ILE A 122 1.20 13.59 13.47
C ILE A 122 0.19 13.79 12.35
N THR A 123 0.55 14.63 11.37
CA THR A 123 -0.26 14.90 10.18
C THR A 123 0.36 14.33 8.92
N SER A 124 1.70 14.25 8.85
CA SER A 124 2.41 13.78 7.66
C SER A 124 3.55 12.85 8.04
N ILE A 125 3.57 11.66 7.43
CA ILE A 125 4.65 10.68 7.53
C ILE A 125 5.20 10.45 6.11
N LEU A 126 6.45 10.85 5.89
CA LEU A 126 7.11 10.77 4.59
C LEU A 126 8.15 9.65 4.60
N LEU A 127 7.89 8.59 3.85
CA LEU A 127 8.71 7.37 3.75
C LEU A 127 9.05 7.04 2.29
N GLY A 128 9.04 8.05 1.40
CA GLY A 128 9.39 7.90 0.00
C GLY A 128 10.86 7.53 -0.22
N HIS A 129 11.13 6.84 -1.32
CA HIS A 129 12.49 6.48 -1.74
C HIS A 129 13.28 5.68 -0.68
N ASN A 130 12.65 4.70 -0.03
CA ASN A 130 13.34 3.75 0.83
C ASN A 130 13.45 2.38 0.14
N LYS A 131 13.69 1.32 0.92
CA LYS A 131 13.74 -0.08 0.47
C LYS A 131 12.66 -0.91 1.14
N ILE A 132 11.53 -0.29 1.48
CA ILE A 132 10.49 -0.94 2.28
C ILE A 132 9.88 -2.05 1.45
N GLU A 133 10.03 -3.27 1.95
CA GLU A 133 9.58 -4.52 1.36
C GLU A 133 8.31 -5.05 2.05
N ILE A 134 8.22 -4.83 3.37
CA ILE A 134 7.16 -5.35 4.22
C ILE A 134 6.59 -4.24 5.11
N ILE A 135 5.25 -4.17 5.21
CA ILE A 135 4.54 -3.36 6.20
C ILE A 135 3.84 -4.30 7.17
N GLU A 136 4.32 -4.34 8.41
CA GLU A 136 3.83 -5.24 9.45
C GLU A 136 2.54 -4.73 10.11
N GLY A 137 1.80 -5.65 10.73
CA GLY A 137 0.57 -5.33 11.47
C GLY A 137 0.80 -4.27 12.57
N TYR A 138 -0.18 -3.37 12.75
CA TYR A 138 -0.18 -2.33 13.78
C TYR A 138 1.02 -1.35 13.73
N SER A 139 1.65 -1.21 12.57
CA SER A 139 2.77 -0.28 12.34
C SER A 139 2.46 1.17 12.74
N PHE A 140 1.20 1.59 12.55
CA PHE A 140 0.70 2.94 12.79
C PHE A 140 -0.29 3.03 13.99
N ALA A 141 -0.22 2.09 14.93
CA ALA A 141 -1.17 2.03 16.03
C ALA A 141 -1.25 3.36 16.83
N GLY A 142 -2.46 3.91 16.96
CA GLY A 142 -2.69 5.13 17.73
C GLY A 142 -2.25 6.43 17.05
N THR A 143 -2.03 6.45 15.73
CA THR A 143 -1.77 7.67 14.95
C THR A 143 -3.03 8.19 14.25
N SER A 144 -4.00 8.67 15.03
CA SER A 144 -5.36 8.94 14.54
C SER A 144 -5.52 10.19 13.67
N ASN A 145 -4.54 11.10 13.65
CA ASN A 145 -4.63 12.40 12.97
C ASN A 145 -3.77 12.53 11.70
N VAL A 146 -3.24 11.40 11.20
CA VAL A 146 -2.39 11.38 9.99
C VAL A 146 -3.24 11.72 8.78
N ARG A 147 -2.90 12.79 8.05
CA ARG A 147 -3.55 13.16 6.78
C ARG A 147 -2.83 12.61 5.57
N LEU A 148 -1.50 12.54 5.62
CA LEU A 148 -0.66 12.10 4.50
C LEU A 148 0.32 11.01 4.96
N ILE A 149 0.28 9.87 4.27
CA ILE A 149 1.34 8.86 4.30
C ILE A 149 1.88 8.72 2.88
N LEU A 150 3.19 8.96 2.73
CA LEU A 150 3.89 8.86 1.46
C LEU A 150 4.81 7.63 1.46
N LEU A 151 4.47 6.60 0.67
CA LEU A 151 5.23 5.35 0.53
C LEU A 151 5.75 5.13 -0.90
N ASN A 152 5.69 6.14 -1.77
CA ASN A 152 6.14 6.02 -3.16
C ASN A 152 7.61 5.58 -3.27
N ASN A 153 7.95 4.92 -4.38
CA ASN A 153 9.32 4.46 -4.64
C ASN A 153 9.86 3.51 -3.55
N ASN A 154 9.02 2.58 -3.10
CA ASN A 154 9.40 1.46 -2.24
C ASN A 154 8.99 0.13 -2.90
N PRO A 155 9.83 -0.92 -2.83
CA PRO A 155 9.53 -2.24 -3.38
C PRO A 155 8.64 -3.08 -2.44
N VAL A 156 7.51 -2.54 -1.97
CA VAL A 156 6.65 -3.25 -1.02
C VAL A 156 6.05 -4.46 -1.71
N HIS A 157 6.39 -5.66 -1.25
CA HIS A 157 5.83 -6.90 -1.78
C HIS A 157 4.79 -7.52 -0.84
N LYS A 158 4.85 -7.23 0.47
CA LYS A 158 3.93 -7.79 1.47
C LYS A 158 3.32 -6.71 2.37
N VAL A 159 2.00 -6.76 2.54
CA VAL A 159 1.24 -5.96 3.50
C VAL A 159 0.48 -6.91 4.42
N GLU A 160 0.80 -6.86 5.71
CA GLU A 160 0.24 -7.78 6.69
C GLU A 160 -1.14 -7.35 7.20
N SER A 161 -1.85 -8.29 7.82
CA SER A 161 -3.12 -8.01 8.50
C SER A 161 -2.98 -6.84 9.48
N ARG A 162 -3.92 -5.90 9.43
CA ARG A 162 -3.98 -4.70 10.29
C ARG A 162 -2.76 -3.79 10.16
N ALA A 163 -2.03 -3.81 9.05
CA ALA A 163 -0.88 -2.94 8.81
C ALA A 163 -1.19 -1.45 9.05
N PHE A 164 -2.40 -1.04 8.69
CA PHE A 164 -2.90 0.34 8.79
C PHE A 164 -3.83 0.60 9.99
N SER A 165 -3.90 -0.33 10.95
CA SER A 165 -4.79 -0.18 12.13
C SER A 165 -4.46 1.06 12.95
N GLY A 166 -5.52 1.76 13.37
CA GLY A 166 -5.44 3.01 14.15
C GLY A 166 -5.43 4.29 13.31
N LEU A 167 -5.37 4.18 11.98
CA LEU A 167 -5.48 5.30 11.05
C LEU A 167 -6.95 5.66 10.83
N ARG A 168 -7.44 6.67 11.56
CA ARG A 168 -8.86 7.05 11.54
C ARG A 168 -9.24 8.20 10.63
N ASN A 169 -8.26 8.94 10.10
CA ASN A 169 -8.53 10.18 9.35
C ASN A 169 -7.44 10.51 8.31
N VAL A 170 -7.22 9.63 7.34
CA VAL A 170 -6.22 9.80 6.28
C VAL A 170 -6.85 10.46 5.06
N ASP A 171 -6.30 11.58 4.59
CA ASP A 171 -6.74 12.21 3.34
C ASP A 171 -6.12 11.49 2.14
N HIS A 172 -4.81 11.23 2.22
CA HIS A 172 -4.02 10.65 1.14
C HIS A 172 -3.06 9.56 1.66
N LEU A 173 -3.29 8.33 1.21
CA LEU A 173 -2.33 7.23 1.34
C LEU A 173 -1.70 7.00 -0.04
N ILE A 174 -0.51 7.56 -0.26
CA ILE A 174 0.25 7.35 -1.49
C ILE A 174 0.96 6.02 -1.38
N PHE A 175 0.31 4.98 -1.89
CA PHE A 175 0.80 3.61 -1.88
C PHE A 175 1.91 3.37 -2.92
N PRO A 176 2.84 2.43 -2.67
CA PRO A 176 3.77 1.99 -3.69
C PRO A 176 3.08 1.16 -4.77
N ASN A 177 3.69 1.14 -5.96
CA ASN A 177 3.32 0.23 -7.04
C ASN A 177 3.95 -1.15 -6.80
N GLY A 178 3.40 -2.20 -7.40
CA GLY A 178 4.07 -3.52 -7.43
C GLY A 178 3.83 -4.41 -6.22
N VAL A 179 2.78 -4.16 -5.42
CA VAL A 179 2.47 -5.03 -4.28
C VAL A 179 2.07 -6.42 -4.76
N LYS A 180 2.61 -7.46 -4.10
CA LYS A 180 2.45 -8.87 -4.49
C LYS A 180 1.55 -9.68 -3.57
N ASN A 181 1.47 -9.29 -2.30
CA ASN A 181 0.69 -10.00 -1.29
C ASN A 181 0.00 -9.01 -0.36
N LEU A 182 -1.33 -9.05 -0.39
CA LEU A 182 -2.20 -8.38 0.57
C LEU A 182 -2.85 -9.46 1.44
N GLU A 183 -2.51 -9.49 2.73
CA GLU A 183 -3.17 -10.40 3.66
C GLU A 183 -4.65 -10.02 3.88
N SER A 184 -5.44 -10.96 4.39
CA SER A 184 -6.77 -10.64 4.92
C SER A 184 -6.64 -9.54 5.97
N ASP A 185 -7.62 -8.64 6.07
CA ASP A 185 -7.61 -7.54 7.03
C ASP A 185 -6.46 -6.54 6.88
N ALA A 186 -5.73 -6.50 5.77
CA ALA A 186 -4.61 -5.57 5.57
C ALA A 186 -5.01 -4.11 5.88
N PHE A 187 -6.24 -3.73 5.53
CA PHE A 187 -6.81 -2.39 5.74
C PHE A 187 -7.80 -2.31 6.91
N SER A 188 -7.80 -3.29 7.81
CA SER A 188 -8.72 -3.31 8.96
C SER A 188 -8.42 -2.15 9.91
N GLU A 189 -9.48 -1.51 10.40
CA GLU A 189 -9.46 -0.27 11.22
C GLU A 189 -8.84 0.95 10.53
N LEU A 190 -8.85 0.97 9.20
CA LEU A 190 -8.56 2.14 8.37
C LEU A 190 -9.88 2.87 8.05
N ASP A 191 -10.41 3.57 9.06
CA ASP A 191 -11.80 4.05 9.06
C ASP A 191 -12.10 5.10 7.98
N TYR A 192 -11.13 5.97 7.69
CA TYR A 192 -11.27 7.04 6.70
C TYR A 192 -9.99 7.17 5.88
N VAL A 193 -10.14 6.99 4.57
CA VAL A 193 -9.12 7.27 3.55
C VAL A 193 -9.77 8.06 2.42
N GLY A 194 -9.37 9.30 2.20
CA GLY A 194 -9.88 10.08 1.06
C GLY A 194 -9.67 9.32 -0.25
N ILE A 195 -8.41 9.10 -0.62
CA ILE A 195 -8.05 8.43 -1.87
C ILE A 195 -7.14 7.23 -1.59
N LEU A 196 -7.58 6.04 -2.01
CA LEU A 196 -6.78 4.82 -2.04
C LEU A 196 -6.57 4.36 -3.49
N LYS A 197 -5.35 4.51 -4.00
CA LYS A 197 -4.95 4.02 -5.32
C LYS A 197 -4.02 2.84 -5.16
N LEU A 198 -4.40 1.72 -5.74
CA LEU A 198 -3.63 0.49 -5.84
C LEU A 198 -3.38 0.24 -7.31
N ALA A 199 -2.14 0.41 -7.75
CA ALA A 199 -1.78 0.33 -9.17
C ALA A 199 -0.61 -0.61 -9.40
N PHE A 200 -0.58 -1.25 -10.57
CA PHE A 200 0.49 -2.14 -10.98
C PHE A 200 0.80 -3.22 -9.94
N MET A 201 -0.23 -3.78 -9.30
CA MET A 201 -0.06 -4.91 -8.39
C MET A 201 0.11 -6.20 -9.20
N ASP A 202 0.86 -7.14 -8.63
CA ASP A 202 1.14 -8.46 -9.21
C ASP A 202 0.74 -9.52 -8.15
N LEU A 203 -0.57 -9.64 -7.92
CA LEU A 203 -1.14 -10.45 -6.87
C LEU A 203 -1.38 -11.88 -7.36
N GLN A 204 -1.05 -12.86 -6.52
CA GLN A 204 -1.51 -14.24 -6.72
C GLN A 204 -3.04 -14.36 -6.59
N GLY A 205 -3.63 -13.49 -5.79
CA GLY A 205 -5.07 -13.43 -5.54
C GLY A 205 -5.43 -12.44 -4.45
N LEU A 206 -6.70 -12.08 -4.39
CA LEU A 206 -7.29 -11.31 -3.30
C LEU A 206 -7.98 -12.27 -2.32
N LYS A 207 -7.50 -12.30 -1.08
CA LYS A 207 -8.01 -13.18 -0.03
C LYS A 207 -9.33 -12.66 0.56
N PRO A 208 -10.10 -13.51 1.26
CA PRO A 208 -11.30 -13.07 1.96
C PRO A 208 -10.99 -11.94 2.95
N TYR A 209 -11.85 -10.93 3.00
CA TYR A 209 -11.75 -9.77 3.89
C TYR A 209 -10.50 -8.90 3.70
N THR A 210 -9.79 -8.97 2.57
CA THR A 210 -8.62 -8.10 2.30
C THR A 210 -8.95 -6.61 2.48
N PHE A 211 -10.13 -6.16 2.01
CA PHE A 211 -10.57 -4.76 2.10
C PHE A 211 -11.48 -4.44 3.29
N ARG A 212 -11.62 -5.37 4.25
CA ARG A 212 -12.47 -5.16 5.43
C ARG A 212 -11.97 -3.99 6.27
N GLY A 213 -12.88 -3.17 6.76
CA GLY A 213 -12.59 -2.03 7.63
C GLY A 213 -12.48 -0.69 6.91
N LEU A 214 -12.32 -0.69 5.57
CA LEU A 214 -12.39 0.51 4.73
C LEU A 214 -13.81 1.12 4.78
N SER A 215 -14.07 1.97 5.77
CA SER A 215 -15.43 2.44 6.06
C SER A 215 -15.80 3.73 5.30
N HIS A 216 -14.83 4.63 5.11
CA HIS A 216 -15.04 5.90 4.41
C HIS A 216 -13.96 6.11 3.36
N VAL A 217 -14.23 5.70 2.12
CA VAL A 217 -13.30 5.87 1.00
C VAL A 217 -13.90 6.77 -0.07
N GLN A 218 -13.35 7.95 -0.35
CA GLN A 218 -13.93 8.79 -1.41
C GLN A 218 -13.68 8.18 -2.79
N LEU A 219 -12.46 7.69 -3.02
CA LEU A 219 -12.07 7.00 -4.24
C LEU A 219 -11.23 5.77 -3.92
N LEU A 220 -11.75 4.59 -4.26
CA LEU A 220 -10.95 3.37 -4.38
C LEU A 220 -10.64 3.12 -5.85
N ALA A 221 -9.37 3.17 -6.24
CA ALA A 221 -8.93 2.84 -7.58
C ALA A 221 -8.00 1.64 -7.55
N ILE A 222 -8.38 0.56 -8.23
CA ILE A 222 -7.55 -0.60 -8.50
C ILE A 222 -7.29 -0.59 -10.01
N THR A 223 -6.06 -0.27 -10.42
CA THR A 223 -5.74 -0.02 -11.82
C THR A 223 -4.53 -0.77 -12.33
N ASP A 224 -4.58 -1.19 -13.59
CA ASP A 224 -3.43 -1.73 -14.34
C ASP A 224 -2.69 -2.83 -13.57
N SER A 225 -3.44 -3.72 -12.91
CA SER A 225 -2.91 -4.75 -12.00
C SER A 225 -3.27 -6.16 -12.45
N ASP A 226 -2.35 -7.09 -12.23
CA ASP A 226 -2.63 -8.53 -12.29
C ASP A 226 -3.15 -8.96 -10.92
N LEU A 227 -4.45 -9.28 -10.83
CA LEU A 227 -5.13 -9.50 -9.53
C LEU A 227 -5.23 -10.99 -9.15
N GLY A 228 -4.82 -11.89 -10.05
CA GLY A 228 -4.90 -13.33 -9.83
C GLY A 228 -6.35 -13.81 -9.64
N ILE A 229 -6.57 -14.62 -8.61
CA ILE A 229 -7.89 -15.14 -8.23
C ILE A 229 -8.50 -14.24 -7.16
N ILE A 230 -9.70 -13.70 -7.41
CA ILE A 230 -10.45 -12.96 -6.39
C ILE A 230 -11.32 -13.95 -5.61
N GLU A 231 -10.91 -14.27 -4.38
CA GLU A 231 -11.66 -15.18 -3.53
C GLU A 231 -12.99 -14.57 -3.05
N SER A 232 -13.95 -15.44 -2.71
CA SER A 232 -15.21 -15.01 -2.11
C SER A 232 -14.96 -14.14 -0.89
N LYS A 233 -15.75 -13.07 -0.75
CA LYS A 233 -15.70 -12.13 0.38
C LYS A 233 -14.47 -11.23 0.43
N ALA A 234 -13.66 -11.12 -0.63
CA ALA A 234 -12.49 -10.24 -0.64
C ALA A 234 -12.84 -8.76 -0.32
N PHE A 235 -14.01 -8.31 -0.76
CA PHE A 235 -14.55 -6.97 -0.55
C PHE A 235 -15.59 -6.89 0.58
N GLU A 236 -15.85 -8.00 1.30
CA GLU A 236 -16.82 -8.01 2.40
C GLU A 236 -16.29 -7.18 3.59
N GLY A 237 -17.17 -6.35 4.17
CA GLY A 237 -16.81 -5.48 5.29
C GLY A 237 -16.17 -4.15 4.90
N MET A 238 -16.27 -3.73 3.63
CA MET A 238 -16.06 -2.35 3.20
C MET A 238 -17.21 -1.39 3.60
N THR A 239 -18.20 -1.88 4.37
CA THR A 239 -19.32 -1.10 4.87
C THR A 239 -19.27 -1.09 6.40
N HIS A 240 -19.42 0.08 7.03
CA HIS A 240 -19.68 0.16 8.45
C HIS A 240 -21.14 -0.18 8.77
N ILE A 241 -21.35 -1.13 9.68
CA ILE A 241 -22.63 -1.32 10.35
C ILE A 241 -22.73 -0.21 11.40
N GLY A 242 -23.49 0.85 11.11
CA GLY A 242 -23.72 1.93 12.08
C GLY A 242 -24.00 3.28 11.42
N SER A 243 -25.26 3.68 11.47
CA SER A 243 -25.87 4.99 11.12
C SER A 243 -24.94 6.22 11.00
N LYS A 244 -24.25 6.35 9.87
CA LYS A 244 -23.97 7.58 9.10
C LYS A 244 -23.44 7.12 7.74
N SER A 245 -24.16 7.44 6.67
CA SER A 245 -23.84 7.20 5.25
C SER A 245 -22.39 6.74 4.99
N ASN A 246 -22.16 5.43 4.84
CA ASN A 246 -20.93 4.94 4.20
C ASN A 246 -20.98 5.38 2.76
N ASN A 247 -20.03 6.19 2.34
CA ASN A 247 -19.94 6.68 0.98
C ASN A 247 -18.60 6.23 0.42
N VAL A 248 -18.51 4.95 0.05
CA VAL A 248 -17.56 4.63 -1.02
C VAL A 248 -18.10 5.31 -2.27
N ARG A 249 -17.69 6.56 -2.52
CA ARG A 249 -18.34 7.36 -3.57
C ARG A 249 -18.00 6.80 -4.93
N VAL A 250 -16.72 6.53 -5.16
CA VAL A 250 -16.24 6.11 -6.47
C VAL A 250 -15.35 4.89 -6.34
N ILE A 251 -15.69 3.85 -7.12
CA ILE A 251 -14.79 2.72 -7.36
C ILE A 251 -14.41 2.70 -8.83
N ARG A 252 -13.10 2.69 -9.07
CA ARG A 252 -12.50 2.50 -10.40
C ARG A 252 -11.75 1.19 -10.41
N PHE A 253 -12.21 0.27 -11.24
CA PHE A 253 -11.59 -1.02 -11.42
C PHE A 253 -11.21 -1.14 -12.89
N HIS A 254 -10.03 -0.61 -13.25
CA HIS A 254 -9.64 -0.40 -14.64
C HIS A 254 -8.37 -1.11 -15.05
N GLY A 255 -8.30 -1.65 -16.26
CA GLY A 255 -7.03 -2.17 -16.79
C GLY A 255 -6.50 -3.41 -16.07
N ASN A 256 -7.31 -4.09 -15.25
CA ASN A 256 -6.84 -5.23 -14.46
C ASN A 256 -6.98 -6.55 -15.23
N HIS A 257 -6.11 -7.49 -14.93
CA HIS A 257 -6.19 -8.86 -15.45
C HIS A 257 -6.56 -9.82 -14.33
N LEU A 258 -7.48 -10.73 -14.63
CA LEU A 258 -7.93 -11.75 -13.69
C LEU A 258 -7.57 -13.13 -14.24
N LEU A 259 -7.09 -13.99 -13.35
CA LEU A 259 -6.74 -15.37 -13.71
C LEU A 259 -7.99 -16.26 -13.84
N GLU A 260 -8.99 -16.00 -13.00
CA GLU A 260 -10.28 -16.68 -12.99
C GLU A 260 -11.42 -15.69 -13.01
N THR A 261 -12.54 -16.06 -13.64
CA THR A 261 -13.78 -15.29 -13.57
C THR A 261 -14.25 -15.24 -12.12
N PRO A 262 -14.43 -14.05 -11.52
CA PRO A 262 -14.90 -13.94 -10.14
C PRO A 262 -16.21 -14.71 -9.95
N ARG A 263 -16.25 -15.57 -8.94
CA ARG A 263 -17.48 -16.30 -8.57
C ARG A 263 -18.58 -15.33 -8.19
N LYS A 264 -19.82 -15.82 -8.20
CA LYS A 264 -20.96 -15.08 -7.65
C LYS A 264 -20.59 -14.56 -6.26
N ASP A 265 -20.90 -13.29 -6.00
CA ASP A 265 -20.68 -12.65 -4.71
C ASP A 265 -19.20 -12.48 -4.29
N ALA A 266 -18.23 -12.76 -5.16
CA ALA A 266 -16.81 -12.52 -4.85
C ALA A 266 -16.50 -11.01 -4.74
N ILE A 267 -17.13 -10.23 -5.61
CA ILE A 267 -17.05 -8.77 -5.60
C ILE A 267 -18.42 -8.20 -5.21
N LEU A 268 -18.71 -8.24 -3.91
CA LEU A 268 -19.88 -7.60 -3.34
C LEU A 268 -19.51 -6.22 -2.81
N ILE A 269 -19.96 -5.19 -3.51
CA ILE A 269 -19.76 -3.81 -3.09
C ILE A 269 -21.12 -3.12 -3.04
N GLN A 270 -21.55 -2.77 -1.83
CA GLN A 270 -22.85 -2.14 -1.58
C GLN A 270 -22.67 -0.63 -1.34
N ASN A 271 -23.70 0.15 -1.67
CA ASN A 271 -23.76 1.59 -1.40
C ASN A 271 -22.64 2.42 -2.06
N VAL A 272 -22.32 2.10 -3.32
CA VAL A 272 -21.39 2.89 -4.14
C VAL A 272 -22.17 3.85 -5.03
N GLU A 273 -21.78 5.12 -5.03
CA GLU A 273 -22.40 6.15 -5.88
C GLU A 273 -22.02 5.98 -7.35
N THR A 274 -20.75 5.66 -7.63
CA THR A 274 -20.25 5.42 -8.99
C THR A 274 -19.29 4.23 -9.03
N LEU A 275 -19.67 3.18 -9.76
CA LEU A 275 -18.82 2.03 -10.05
C LEU A 275 -18.43 2.05 -11.54
N SER A 276 -17.13 2.00 -11.81
CA SER A 276 -16.59 2.01 -13.18
C SER A 276 -15.66 0.83 -13.39
N ILE A 277 -16.01 -0.07 -14.32
CA ILE A 277 -15.30 -1.31 -14.60
C ILE A 277 -14.98 -1.34 -16.10
N ASN A 278 -13.79 -0.89 -16.47
CA ASN A 278 -13.40 -0.69 -17.87
C ASN A 278 -12.00 -1.23 -18.13
N LYS A 279 -11.74 -1.67 -19.35
CA LYS A 279 -10.46 -2.17 -19.84
C LYS A 279 -9.89 -3.35 -19.07
N ASN A 280 -10.72 -4.08 -18.32
CA ASN A 280 -10.27 -5.28 -17.63
C ASN A 280 -10.28 -6.47 -18.60
N HIS A 281 -9.44 -7.45 -18.29
CA HIS A 281 -9.33 -8.68 -19.02
C HIS A 281 -9.82 -9.83 -18.13
N PHE A 282 -10.90 -10.49 -18.56
CA PHE A 282 -11.53 -11.60 -17.85
C PHE A 282 -11.40 -12.89 -18.65
N PRO A 283 -11.36 -14.07 -18.00
CA PRO A 283 -11.62 -15.33 -18.69
C PRO A 283 -13.04 -15.32 -19.27
N CYS A 284 -13.17 -15.62 -20.55
CA CYS A 284 -14.44 -15.69 -21.26
C CYS A 284 -14.87 -17.15 -21.42
N ASP A 285 -14.97 -17.83 -20.27
CA ASP A 285 -15.43 -19.20 -20.14
C ASP A 285 -16.91 -19.25 -19.70
N CYS A 286 -17.40 -20.45 -19.34
CA CYS A 286 -18.78 -20.64 -18.94
C CYS A 286 -19.19 -19.84 -17.68
N HIS A 287 -18.23 -19.42 -16.85
CA HIS A 287 -18.51 -18.65 -15.64
C HIS A 287 -18.81 -17.18 -15.92
N LEU A 288 -18.53 -16.70 -17.15
CA LEU A 288 -18.80 -15.32 -17.53
C LEU A 288 -20.29 -14.95 -17.37
N GLU A 289 -21.22 -15.87 -17.62
CA GLU A 289 -22.66 -15.63 -17.43
C GLU A 289 -23.00 -15.30 -15.97
N ILE A 290 -22.30 -15.93 -15.02
CA ILE A 290 -22.45 -15.70 -13.57
C ILE A 290 -21.96 -14.29 -13.22
N LEU A 291 -20.85 -13.85 -13.82
CA LEU A 291 -20.34 -12.49 -13.63
C LEU A 291 -21.32 -11.46 -14.21
N LEU A 292 -21.80 -11.67 -15.44
CA LEU A 292 -22.73 -10.76 -16.14
C LEU A 292 -24.09 -10.61 -15.45
N SER A 293 -24.51 -11.61 -14.67
CA SER A 293 -25.74 -11.60 -13.87
C SER A 293 -25.52 -11.16 -12.41
N SER A 294 -24.29 -10.81 -12.03
CA SER A 294 -23.97 -10.37 -10.66
C SER A 294 -24.34 -8.90 -10.42
N SER A 295 -24.52 -8.54 -9.15
CA SER A 295 -24.73 -7.15 -8.72
C SER A 295 -23.50 -6.26 -8.92
N PHE A 296 -22.37 -6.81 -9.34
CA PHE A 296 -21.15 -6.06 -9.63
C PHE A 296 -21.27 -5.26 -10.94
N ILE A 297 -22.19 -5.64 -11.84
CA ILE A 297 -22.34 -5.03 -13.16
C ILE A 297 -23.65 -4.26 -13.23
N ASN A 298 -23.57 -2.93 -13.35
CA ASN A 298 -24.75 -2.07 -13.49
C ASN A 298 -25.35 -2.08 -14.90
N SER A 299 -24.51 -2.18 -15.93
CA SER A 299 -24.92 -2.20 -17.34
C SER A 299 -24.14 -3.28 -18.07
N THR A 300 -24.82 -4.39 -18.39
CA THR A 300 -24.22 -5.52 -19.09
C THR A 300 -23.71 -5.11 -20.47
N VAL A 301 -24.41 -4.21 -21.17
CA VAL A 301 -24.00 -3.72 -22.50
C VAL A 301 -22.69 -2.97 -22.41
N ASP A 302 -22.60 -1.97 -21.52
CA ASP A 302 -21.39 -1.17 -21.35
C ASP A 302 -20.23 -2.00 -20.85
N PHE A 303 -20.48 -2.92 -19.92
CA PHE A 303 -19.46 -3.84 -19.41
C PHE A 303 -18.87 -4.67 -20.54
N ARG A 304 -19.72 -5.25 -21.40
CA ARG A 304 -19.26 -6.12 -22.49
C ARG A 304 -18.50 -5.37 -23.57
N GLN A 305 -18.83 -4.11 -23.83
CA GLN A 305 -18.11 -3.27 -24.81
C GLN A 305 -16.76 -2.77 -24.29
N ASN A 306 -16.67 -2.48 -22.99
CA ASN A 306 -15.49 -1.85 -22.40
C ASN A 306 -14.54 -2.83 -21.73
N ASN A 307 -14.83 -4.13 -21.67
CA ASN A 307 -13.93 -5.15 -21.11
C ASN A 307 -13.65 -6.24 -22.14
N TYR A 308 -12.53 -6.94 -21.93
CA TYR A 308 -11.92 -7.82 -22.91
C TYR A 308 -11.76 -9.23 -22.36
N CYS A 309 -11.61 -10.20 -23.26
CA CYS A 309 -11.30 -11.57 -22.91
C CYS A 309 -9.78 -11.77 -22.79
N ILE A 310 -9.33 -12.52 -21.79
CA ILE A 310 -7.93 -13.00 -21.67
C ILE A 310 -7.78 -14.45 -22.14
N SER A 311 -8.85 -15.23 -22.03
CA SER A 311 -8.92 -16.64 -22.40
C SER A 311 -10.34 -16.98 -22.88
N PRO A 312 -10.52 -18.05 -23.68
CA PRO A 312 -9.50 -18.85 -24.35
C PRO A 312 -8.68 -18.03 -25.37
N LEU A 313 -7.57 -18.59 -25.86
CA LEU A 313 -6.61 -17.89 -26.73
C LEU A 313 -7.26 -17.24 -27.96
N ASP A 314 -8.25 -17.89 -28.57
CA ASP A 314 -8.95 -17.39 -29.77
C ASP A 314 -9.78 -16.12 -29.53
N LEU A 315 -10.09 -15.83 -28.27
CA LEU A 315 -10.81 -14.64 -27.82
C LEU A 315 -9.90 -13.61 -27.16
N ASN A 316 -8.62 -13.93 -26.93
CA ASN A 316 -7.70 -13.03 -26.22
C ASN A 316 -7.64 -11.63 -26.87
N GLY A 317 -7.81 -10.60 -26.05
CA GLY A 317 -7.84 -9.19 -26.45
C GLY A 317 -9.12 -8.74 -27.17
N LYS A 318 -10.07 -9.65 -27.49
CA LYS A 318 -11.35 -9.27 -28.10
C LYS A 318 -12.30 -8.70 -27.03
N PRO A 319 -13.12 -7.69 -27.37
CA PRO A 319 -14.18 -7.23 -26.48
C PRO A 319 -15.16 -8.36 -26.16
N ILE A 320 -15.69 -8.39 -24.93
CA ILE A 320 -16.68 -9.39 -24.50
C ILE A 320 -17.98 -9.29 -25.31
N SER A 321 -18.27 -8.12 -25.90
CA SER A 321 -19.39 -7.90 -26.81
C SER A 321 -19.32 -8.75 -28.09
N TYR A 322 -18.12 -9.23 -28.47
CA TYR A 322 -17.93 -10.08 -29.64
C TYR A 322 -18.48 -11.51 -29.44
N ILE A 323 -18.69 -11.92 -28.20
CA ILE A 323 -19.12 -13.28 -27.88
C ILE A 323 -20.64 -13.42 -27.99
N GLN A 324 -21.10 -14.48 -28.64
CA GLN A 324 -22.48 -14.92 -28.50
C GLN A 324 -22.59 -15.78 -27.23
N LEU A 325 -23.31 -15.30 -26.22
CA LEU A 325 -23.38 -15.96 -24.90
C LEU A 325 -23.92 -17.39 -25.00
N ASP A 326 -24.82 -17.67 -25.96
CA ASP A 326 -25.35 -19.01 -26.22
C ASP A 326 -24.29 -20.02 -26.68
N ASN A 327 -23.18 -19.54 -27.25
CA ASN A 327 -22.06 -20.37 -27.71
C ASN A 327 -21.05 -20.65 -26.60
N ILE A 328 -21.09 -19.88 -25.51
CA ILE A 328 -20.35 -20.22 -24.30
C ILE A 328 -21.16 -21.33 -23.63
N GLY A 329 -20.67 -22.58 -23.69
CA GLY A 329 -21.39 -23.72 -23.13
C GLY A 329 -21.82 -23.48 -21.68
N LYS A 330 -23.02 -23.91 -21.30
CA LYS A 330 -23.53 -23.77 -19.92
C LYS A 330 -22.63 -24.56 -18.98
N CYS A 331 -22.13 -23.94 -17.90
CA CYS A 331 -21.40 -24.68 -16.88
C CYS A 331 -22.31 -25.81 -16.33
N THR A 332 -21.85 -27.06 -16.38
CA THR A 332 -22.55 -28.16 -15.71
C THR A 332 -22.48 -27.94 -14.20
N SER A 333 -23.56 -28.26 -13.48
CA SER A 333 -23.74 -27.95 -12.06
C SER A 333 -22.68 -28.56 -11.12
N GLU A 334 -21.93 -29.56 -11.57
CA GLU A 334 -20.82 -30.17 -10.84
C GLU A 334 -19.58 -29.25 -10.75
N ILE A 335 -19.43 -28.29 -11.67
CA ILE A 335 -18.32 -27.30 -11.68
C ILE A 335 -18.61 -26.13 -10.72
N LEU A 336 -19.89 -25.85 -10.43
CA LEU A 336 -20.31 -24.72 -9.59
C LEU A 336 -19.94 -24.84 -8.10
N ASN A 337 -19.69 -26.06 -7.62
CA ASN A 337 -19.40 -26.33 -6.20
C ASN A 337 -18.03 -26.97 -5.94
N SER A 338 -17.26 -27.36 -6.96
CA SER A 338 -15.98 -28.02 -6.72
C SER A 338 -14.87 -27.00 -6.47
N LYS A 339 -14.29 -27.09 -5.27
CA LYS A 339 -13.00 -26.49 -4.91
C LYS A 339 -11.82 -27.37 -5.36
N GLU A 340 -12.04 -28.41 -6.14
CA GLU A 340 -11.01 -29.42 -6.45
C GLU A 340 -11.24 -30.00 -7.85
N THR A 341 -10.61 -29.44 -8.89
CA THR A 341 -9.97 -30.17 -10.02
C THR A 341 -9.60 -29.21 -11.16
N ILE A 342 -8.53 -28.42 -10.95
CA ILE A 342 -7.69 -28.03 -12.09
C ILE A 342 -6.86 -29.26 -12.43
N HIS A 343 -7.43 -30.22 -13.18
CA HIS A 343 -6.66 -31.25 -13.91
C HIS A 343 -7.49 -32.09 -14.91
N ALA A 344 -8.81 -31.89 -15.05
CA ALA A 344 -9.66 -32.75 -15.88
C ALA A 344 -10.36 -32.02 -17.04
N PHE A 345 -9.63 -31.26 -17.85
CA PHE A 345 -10.10 -30.83 -19.19
C PHE A 345 -9.03 -30.96 -20.27
N GLN A 346 -8.15 -31.96 -20.16
CA GLN A 346 -7.23 -32.36 -21.23
C GLN A 346 -7.59 -33.66 -21.96
N ASN A 347 -8.66 -34.37 -21.57
CA ASN A 347 -8.92 -35.72 -22.10
C ASN A 347 -10.28 -35.91 -22.78
N ASN A 348 -10.70 -34.98 -23.66
CA ASN A 348 -11.84 -35.28 -24.56
C ASN A 348 -11.79 -34.59 -25.93
N PHE A 349 -10.59 -34.41 -26.49
CA PHE A 349 -10.43 -34.31 -27.93
C PHE A 349 -9.54 -35.47 -28.41
N SER A 350 -10.19 -36.50 -28.97
CA SER A 350 -9.52 -37.60 -29.65
C SER A 350 -8.88 -37.08 -30.94
N PHE A 351 -7.63 -36.65 -30.88
CA PHE A 351 -6.80 -36.56 -32.08
C PHE A 351 -6.17 -37.93 -32.35
N LYS A 352 -6.52 -38.47 -33.52
CA LYS A 352 -5.92 -39.68 -34.12
C LYS A 352 -4.40 -39.61 -33.99
N LYS A 353 -3.85 -40.66 -33.39
CA LYS A 353 -2.43 -40.93 -33.21
C LYS A 353 -1.77 -41.09 -34.59
N SER A 354 -0.93 -40.14 -35.00
CA SER A 354 0.12 -40.39 -35.99
C SER A 354 1.32 -39.47 -35.78
N ASN A 355 2.47 -40.12 -35.57
CA ASN A 355 3.84 -39.65 -35.71
C ASN A 355 4.48 -38.91 -34.52
N GLU A 356 5.12 -39.73 -33.68
CA GLU A 356 6.35 -39.40 -32.97
C GLU A 356 7.39 -38.81 -33.95
N LYS A 357 7.73 -37.53 -33.78
CA LYS A 357 8.98 -36.85 -34.16
C LYS A 357 8.80 -35.32 -34.23
N ILE A 358 8.41 -34.65 -33.15
CA ILE A 358 8.75 -33.23 -32.91
C ILE A 358 8.72 -33.03 -31.39
N PHE A 359 9.83 -33.29 -30.69
CA PHE A 359 9.96 -32.93 -29.27
C PHE A 359 11.36 -32.41 -28.92
N LEU A 360 12.05 -31.80 -29.89
CA LEU A 360 13.45 -31.38 -29.74
C LEU A 360 13.77 -29.99 -30.30
N ILE A 361 12.78 -29.13 -30.53
CA ILE A 361 13.02 -27.78 -31.09
C ILE A 361 12.61 -26.63 -30.13
N TYR A 362 11.89 -26.89 -29.04
CA TYR A 362 11.43 -25.82 -28.14
C TYR A 362 12.39 -25.42 -27.00
N LEU A 363 13.54 -26.09 -26.84
CA LEU A 363 14.46 -25.81 -25.73
C LEU A 363 15.66 -24.91 -26.07
N VAL A 364 15.68 -24.26 -27.24
CA VAL A 364 16.83 -23.42 -27.68
C VAL A 364 16.49 -21.93 -27.81
N PHE A 365 15.23 -21.50 -27.64
CA PHE A 365 14.84 -20.10 -27.88
C PHE A 365 14.75 -19.17 -26.65
N LEU A 366 15.18 -19.61 -25.45
CA LEU A 366 15.11 -18.79 -24.23
C LEU A 366 16.46 -18.26 -23.72
N LEU A 367 17.52 -18.30 -24.54
CA LEU A 367 18.81 -17.66 -24.25
C LEU A 367 19.25 -16.81 -25.44
N CYS A 368 18.52 -15.71 -25.72
CA CYS A 368 19.04 -14.54 -26.44
C CYS A 368 17.93 -13.48 -26.63
N ILE A 369 17.61 -12.71 -25.59
CA ILE A 369 17.28 -11.29 -25.75
C ILE A 369 17.97 -10.56 -24.60
N ARG A 370 18.83 -9.63 -24.98
CA ARG A 370 19.69 -8.80 -24.12
C ARG A 370 19.04 -7.45 -23.93
#